data_AF-A0A1V6IA48-F1
#
_entry.id   AF-A0A1V6IA48-F1
#
_cell.length_a   1.000
_cell.length_b   1.000
_cell.length_c   1.000
_cell.angle_alpha   90.00
_cell.angle_beta   90.00
_cell.angle_gamma   90.00
#
_symmetry.space_group_name_H-M   'P 1'
#
loop_
_entity.id
_entity.type
_entity.pdbx_description
1 polymer ?
#
loop_
_entity_poly.entity_id
_entity_poly.type
_entity_poly.pdbx_seq_one_letter_code
_entity_poly.pdbx_strand_id
1 'polypeptide(L)'
;MKKLNLLYIVIFTLLFTLFTSCKNKNNEVFTSEIIYDAYIHPVEYDMPFVNHLGYTDRQQVLSFIYKALELNKVIDSTGNIISLEQINNKIVLLDSSFTNTPNNHLEKFILNFWDVIRFDESWEYNKKTGQIYKTVKKVSFLKAIKDSFMMPINSKEIFSIELNTASKKYKIDIDKPMVIYDVCIIPLVDNPSPYYHQISLSDKQKYFTDLFNIVKNNKITVLDYFYNLIPKEKISELFYTRGIEDSTDKEINIPVSINEIGRIKFMEQWYWDTTNLAINKYVIGVNPGLKVMQGDDLIGYSPLFWAIFNNEFVDVLR
;
A
#
# COMPACT_ATOMS: atom_id res chain seq x y z
N MET A 1 -10.82 -2.09 54.95
CA MET A 1 -10.03 -1.65 53.77
C MET A 1 -10.02 -2.62 52.58
N LYS A 2 -10.63 -3.81 52.61
CA LYS A 2 -10.60 -4.75 51.46
C LYS A 2 -11.73 -4.62 50.42
N LYS A 3 -12.88 -3.98 50.76
CA LYS A 3 -14.02 -3.86 49.84
C LYS A 3 -13.93 -2.68 48.85
N LEU A 4 -13.18 -1.63 49.18
CA LEU A 4 -13.04 -0.44 48.31
C LEU A 4 -12.13 -0.71 47.10
N ASN A 5 -11.08 -1.53 47.26
CA ASN A 5 -10.16 -1.88 46.17
C ASN A 5 -10.78 -2.81 45.12
N LEU A 6 -11.78 -3.63 45.48
CA LEU A 6 -12.44 -4.51 44.52
C LEU A 6 -13.33 -3.73 43.54
N LEU A 7 -13.95 -2.65 44.01
CA LEU A 7 -14.81 -1.78 43.18
C LEU A 7 -13.99 -1.03 42.12
N TYR A 8 -12.81 -0.52 42.49
CA TYR A 8 -11.90 0.14 41.55
C TYR A 8 -11.33 -0.83 40.51
N ILE A 9 -10.99 -2.06 40.87
CA ILE A 9 -10.49 -3.06 39.92
C ILE A 9 -11.59 -3.48 38.93
N VAL A 10 -12.84 -3.60 39.38
CA VAL A 10 -13.98 -3.91 38.50
C VAL A 10 -14.30 -2.74 37.57
N ILE A 11 -14.28 -1.49 38.06
CA ILE A 11 -14.48 -0.30 37.22
C ILE A 11 -13.35 -0.11 36.21
N PHE A 12 -12.10 -0.39 36.60
CA PHE A 12 -10.94 -0.30 35.71
C PHE A 12 -10.94 -1.38 34.63
N THR A 13 -11.42 -2.59 34.94
CA THR A 13 -11.60 -3.67 33.95
C THR A 13 -12.83 -3.47 33.06
N LEU A 14 -13.92 -2.85 33.57
CA LEU A 14 -15.08 -2.47 32.75
C LEU A 14 -14.78 -1.32 31.77
N LEU A 15 -13.93 -0.37 32.17
CA LEU A 15 -13.49 0.73 31.29
C LEU A 15 -12.54 0.25 30.20
N PHE A 16 -11.73 -0.80 30.46
CA PHE A 16 -10.84 -1.37 29.45
C PHE A 16 -11.57 -2.17 28.36
N THR A 17 -12.75 -2.74 28.65
CA THR A 17 -13.54 -3.47 27.65
C THR A 17 -14.39 -2.56 26.77
N LEU A 18 -14.63 -1.31 27.19
CA LEU A 18 -15.38 -0.30 26.43
C LEU A 18 -14.57 0.38 25.31
N PHE A 19 -13.25 0.16 25.25
CA PHE A 19 -12.41 0.61 24.13
C PHE A 19 -12.22 -0.44 23.03
N THR A 20 -12.97 -1.54 23.08
CA THR A 20 -13.19 -2.32 21.86
C THR A 20 -14.13 -1.52 20.94
N SER A 21 -13.53 -0.55 20.23
CA SER A 21 -14.04 0.00 18.98
C SER A 21 -14.83 -1.10 18.27
N CYS A 22 -16.05 -0.79 17.83
CA CYS A 22 -16.94 -1.69 17.11
C CYS A 22 -16.18 -2.34 15.93
N LYS A 23 -15.44 -3.42 16.22
CA LYS A 23 -14.81 -4.26 15.22
C LYS A 23 -15.98 -4.90 14.52
N ASN A 24 -16.18 -4.50 13.27
CA ASN A 24 -17.13 -5.16 12.40
C ASN A 24 -16.80 -6.66 12.48
N LYS A 25 -17.75 -7.50 12.92
CA LYS A 25 -17.51 -8.94 13.21
C LYS A 25 -16.95 -9.73 12.02
N ASN A 26 -16.94 -9.13 10.83
CA ASN A 26 -16.43 -9.70 9.59
C ASN A 26 -14.99 -9.28 9.26
N ASN A 27 -14.37 -8.36 10.01
CA ASN A 27 -13.00 -7.93 9.75
C ASN A 27 -12.00 -8.82 10.49
N GLU A 28 -10.94 -9.19 9.81
CA GLU A 28 -9.79 -9.94 10.33
C GLU A 28 -8.53 -9.09 10.13
N VAL A 29 -7.57 -9.19 11.05
CA VAL A 29 -6.25 -8.56 10.86
C VAL A 29 -5.52 -9.31 9.75
N PHE A 30 -5.01 -8.58 8.76
CA PHE A 30 -4.10 -9.11 7.76
C PHE A 30 -2.65 -8.87 8.18
N THR A 31 -2.32 -7.65 8.59
CA THR A 31 -1.04 -7.38 9.27
C THR A 31 -1.21 -6.21 10.24
N SER A 32 -0.62 -6.31 11.42
CA SER A 32 -0.58 -5.21 12.39
C SER A 32 0.42 -4.13 12.00
N GLU A 33 1.41 -4.48 11.17
CA GLU A 33 2.45 -3.57 10.72
C GLU A 33 3.09 -4.05 9.42
N ILE A 34 3.24 -3.14 8.46
CA ILE A 34 4.04 -3.33 7.27
C ILE A 34 4.59 -1.97 6.85
N ILE A 35 5.88 -1.96 6.48
CA ILE A 35 6.54 -0.80 5.89
C ILE A 35 6.85 -1.14 4.43
N TYR A 36 6.47 -0.28 3.50
CA TYR A 36 6.75 -0.51 2.08
C TYR A 36 6.89 0.80 1.31
N ASP A 37 7.71 0.77 0.26
CA ASP A 37 7.87 1.86 -0.68
C ASP A 37 6.92 1.69 -1.86
N ALA A 38 6.17 2.73 -2.19
CA ALA A 38 5.41 2.85 -3.42
C ALA A 38 6.08 3.89 -4.31
N TYR A 39 6.39 3.49 -5.54
CA TYR A 39 6.93 4.38 -6.55
C TYR A 39 5.79 5.17 -7.19
N ILE A 40 5.98 6.48 -7.35
CA ILE A 40 4.97 7.40 -7.90
C ILE A 40 5.62 8.33 -8.92
N HIS A 41 5.51 8.00 -10.19
CA HIS A 41 5.97 8.81 -11.29
C HIS A 41 5.37 10.23 -11.26
N PRO A 42 6.21 11.27 -11.46
CA PRO A 42 5.75 12.65 -11.60
C PRO A 42 5.22 12.97 -12.99
N VAL A 43 5.39 12.07 -13.95
CA VAL A 43 4.95 12.21 -15.33
C VAL A 43 3.90 11.14 -15.62
N GLU A 44 2.87 11.52 -16.37
CA GLU A 44 1.88 10.61 -16.92
C GLU A 44 2.57 9.74 -18.00
N TYR A 45 2.56 8.42 -17.83
CA TYR A 45 2.97 7.47 -18.89
C TYR A 45 1.71 6.97 -19.60
N ASP A 46 1.88 6.19 -20.68
CA ASP A 46 0.79 5.62 -21.51
C ASP A 46 -0.32 4.89 -20.72
N MET A 47 -0.11 4.58 -19.43
CA MET A 47 -1.14 4.21 -18.46
C MET A 47 -1.24 5.27 -17.33
N PRO A 48 -2.22 6.17 -17.37
CA PRO A 48 -2.24 7.40 -16.55
C PRO A 48 -2.50 7.18 -15.05
N PHE A 49 -2.82 5.96 -14.65
CA PHE A 49 -3.15 5.58 -13.26
C PHE A 49 -2.09 4.67 -12.62
N VAL A 50 -1.11 4.15 -13.38
CA VAL A 50 -0.07 3.27 -12.84
C VAL A 50 1.03 4.13 -12.23
N ASN A 51 1.18 4.01 -10.91
CA ASN A 51 2.17 4.75 -10.15
C ASN A 51 2.12 6.26 -10.45
N HIS A 52 0.95 6.87 -10.70
CA HIS A 52 0.87 8.29 -11.06
C HIS A 52 0.09 9.08 -10.02
N LEU A 53 0.58 10.28 -9.70
CA LEU A 53 -0.14 11.30 -8.95
C LEU A 53 -0.08 12.58 -9.77
N GLY A 54 -1.25 13.03 -10.23
CA GLY A 54 -1.38 14.22 -11.04
C GLY A 54 -1.03 15.50 -10.29
N TYR A 55 -0.84 16.59 -11.03
CA TYR A 55 -0.45 17.88 -10.46
C TYR A 55 -1.40 18.35 -9.35
N THR A 56 -2.70 18.24 -9.54
CA THR A 56 -3.71 18.64 -8.54
C THR A 56 -3.63 17.79 -7.26
N ASP A 57 -3.40 16.47 -7.36
CA ASP A 57 -3.21 15.63 -6.17
C ASP A 57 -1.88 15.98 -5.46
N ARG A 58 -0.81 16.26 -6.22
CA ARG A 58 0.47 16.72 -5.65
C ARG A 58 0.36 18.07 -4.93
N GLN A 59 -0.51 18.98 -5.40
CA GLN A 59 -0.83 20.23 -4.68
C GLN A 59 -1.54 19.97 -3.34
N GLN A 60 -2.44 18.97 -3.29
CA GLN A 60 -3.05 18.54 -2.03
C GLN A 60 -2.01 17.96 -1.07
N VAL A 61 -1.09 17.14 -1.59
CA VAL A 61 0.04 16.60 -0.80
C VAL A 61 0.93 17.72 -0.26
N LEU A 62 1.25 18.72 -1.08
CA LEU A 62 2.04 19.87 -0.65
C LEU A 62 1.35 20.65 0.47
N SER A 63 0.05 20.92 0.32
CA SER A 63 -0.76 21.57 1.36
C SER A 63 -0.78 20.76 2.66
N PHE A 64 -0.87 19.43 2.54
CA PHE A 64 -0.79 18.51 3.67
C PHE A 64 0.57 18.58 4.39
N ILE A 65 1.68 18.62 3.65
CA ILE A 65 3.03 18.75 4.22
C ILE A 65 3.21 20.07 4.95
N TYR A 66 2.77 21.19 4.35
CA TYR A 66 2.83 22.50 5.04
C TYR A 66 2.02 22.50 6.33
N LYS A 67 0.86 21.82 6.34
CA LYS A 67 0.09 21.66 7.57
C LYS A 67 0.83 20.83 8.62
N ALA A 68 1.51 19.75 8.22
CA ALA A 68 2.35 18.98 9.15
C ALA A 68 3.50 19.83 9.73
N LEU A 69 4.12 20.69 8.92
CA LEU A 69 5.17 21.61 9.37
C LEU A 69 4.64 22.59 10.41
N GLU A 70 3.48 23.21 10.18
CA GLU A 70 2.82 24.09 11.16
C GLU A 70 2.54 23.39 12.50
N LEU A 71 2.26 22.09 12.45
CA LEU A 71 1.92 21.28 13.62
C LEU A 71 3.14 20.58 14.26
N ASN A 72 4.36 20.84 13.79
CA ASN A 72 5.58 20.16 14.24
C ASN A 72 5.50 18.63 14.15
N LYS A 73 4.87 18.12 13.08
CA LYS A 73 4.69 16.68 12.83
C LYS A 73 5.64 16.11 11.79
N VAL A 74 6.50 16.95 11.21
CA VAL A 74 7.53 16.52 10.26
C VAL A 74 8.81 16.17 11.00
N ILE A 75 9.30 14.96 10.78
CA ILE A 75 10.45 14.39 11.46
C ILE A 75 11.51 13.88 10.47
N ASP A 76 12.76 13.77 10.92
CA ASP A 76 13.82 13.05 10.23
C ASP A 76 13.75 11.53 10.49
N SER A 77 14.69 10.79 9.90
CA SER A 77 14.78 9.33 10.02
C SER A 77 15.12 8.84 11.44
N THR A 78 15.51 9.74 12.35
CA THR A 78 15.79 9.46 13.76
C THR A 78 14.64 9.87 14.68
N GLY A 79 13.57 10.47 14.14
CA GLY A 79 12.41 10.92 14.90
C GLY A 79 12.49 12.35 15.42
N ASN A 80 13.52 13.12 15.06
CA ASN A 80 13.61 14.52 15.48
C ASN A 80 12.73 15.40 14.59
N ILE A 81 12.02 16.35 15.19
CA ILE A 81 11.25 17.37 14.45
C ILE A 81 12.22 18.23 13.63
N ILE A 82 11.90 18.49 12.36
CA ILE A 82 12.74 19.27 11.45
C ILE A 82 12.01 20.45 10.81
N SER A 83 12.76 21.48 10.47
CA SER A 83 12.29 22.70 9.80
C SER A 83 12.23 22.56 8.28
N LEU A 84 11.52 23.49 7.63
CA LEU A 84 11.51 23.62 6.17
C LEU A 84 12.93 23.83 5.59
N GLU A 85 13.80 24.55 6.30
CA GLU A 85 15.18 24.76 5.89
C GLU A 85 15.96 23.44 5.86
N GLN A 86 15.81 22.61 6.90
CA GLN A 86 16.46 21.30 6.95
C GLN A 86 15.97 20.37 5.84
N ILE A 87 14.67 20.41 5.51
CA ILE A 87 14.10 19.67 4.37
C ILE A 87 14.70 20.14 3.05
N ASN A 88 14.74 21.45 2.81
CA ASN A 88 15.29 22.03 1.59
C ASN A 88 16.78 21.69 1.42
N ASN A 89 17.56 21.75 2.51
CA ASN A 89 18.97 21.37 2.51
C ASN A 89 19.15 19.89 2.14
N LYS A 90 18.27 19.01 2.66
CA LYS A 90 18.32 17.58 2.35
C LYS A 90 17.92 17.27 0.90
N ILE A 91 16.99 18.03 0.31
CA ILE A 91 16.67 17.93 -1.12
C ILE A 91 17.90 18.24 -1.97
N VAL A 92 18.60 19.36 -1.69
CA VAL A 92 19.82 19.76 -2.42
C VAL A 92 20.93 18.71 -2.30
N LEU A 93 21.09 18.09 -1.12
CA LEU A 93 22.07 17.02 -0.92
C LEU A 93 21.77 15.75 -1.72
N LEU A 94 20.50 15.49 -2.04
CA LEU A 94 20.06 14.27 -2.71
C LEU A 94 19.88 14.44 -4.22
N ASP A 95 19.67 15.68 -4.70
CA ASP A 95 19.35 15.96 -6.09
C ASP A 95 20.06 17.25 -6.54
N SER A 96 21.12 17.09 -7.34
CA SER A 96 21.96 18.18 -7.84
C SER A 96 21.24 19.11 -8.83
N SER A 97 20.01 18.77 -9.26
CA SER A 97 19.16 19.68 -10.04
C SER A 97 18.60 20.85 -9.23
N PHE A 98 18.77 20.83 -7.91
CA PHE A 98 18.44 21.92 -7.00
C PHE A 98 19.69 22.76 -6.69
N THR A 99 19.60 24.06 -6.92
CA THR A 99 20.69 25.03 -6.65
C THR A 99 20.69 25.46 -5.19
N ASN A 100 21.81 25.99 -4.67
CA ASN A 100 21.88 26.49 -3.29
C ASN A 100 21.08 27.78 -3.03
N THR A 101 20.50 28.42 -4.04
CA THR A 101 19.68 29.63 -3.90
C THR A 101 18.25 29.25 -3.50
N PRO A 102 17.81 29.56 -2.26
CA PRO A 102 16.57 29.04 -1.71
C PRO A 102 15.42 29.95 -2.13
N ASN A 103 14.50 29.40 -2.90
CA ASN A 103 13.07 29.63 -2.70
C ASN A 103 12.38 28.42 -3.34
N ASN A 104 11.39 27.84 -2.65
CA ASN A 104 10.49 26.79 -3.16
C ASN A 104 11.04 25.35 -3.43
N HIS A 105 12.19 24.93 -2.91
CA HIS A 105 12.71 23.56 -3.19
C HIS A 105 11.73 22.44 -2.82
N LEU A 106 11.11 22.49 -1.64
CA LEU A 106 10.08 21.51 -1.25
C LEU A 106 8.92 21.47 -2.25
N GLU A 107 8.37 22.63 -2.62
CA GLU A 107 7.29 22.74 -3.59
C GLU A 107 7.72 22.17 -4.95
N LYS A 108 8.85 22.63 -5.49
CA LYS A 108 9.40 22.14 -6.76
C LYS A 108 9.63 20.63 -6.71
N PHE A 109 10.14 20.11 -5.59
CA PHE A 109 10.34 18.68 -5.36
C PHE A 109 9.02 17.91 -5.40
N ILE A 110 8.04 18.27 -4.58
CA ILE A 110 6.76 17.55 -4.50
C ILE A 110 6.01 17.59 -5.83
N LEU A 111 6.01 18.73 -6.51
CA LEU A 111 5.25 18.89 -7.74
C LEU A 111 5.91 18.19 -8.95
N ASN A 112 7.25 18.11 -9.00
CA ASN A 112 7.95 17.69 -10.23
C ASN A 112 8.94 16.54 -10.08
N PHE A 113 9.49 16.29 -8.89
CA PHE A 113 10.65 15.38 -8.72
C PHE A 113 10.44 14.25 -7.71
N TRP A 114 9.41 14.35 -6.86
CA TRP A 114 9.06 13.36 -5.85
C TRP A 114 8.56 12.08 -6.53
N ASP A 115 9.25 10.97 -6.26
CA ASP A 115 9.03 9.70 -6.96
C ASP A 115 8.89 8.45 -6.06
N VAL A 116 9.03 8.59 -4.74
CA VAL A 116 8.84 7.49 -3.79
C VAL A 116 8.13 7.96 -2.53
N ILE A 117 7.08 7.23 -2.13
CA ILE A 117 6.37 7.38 -0.88
C ILE A 117 6.46 6.08 -0.09
N ARG A 118 6.92 6.15 1.16
CA ARG A 118 6.93 5.00 2.08
C ARG A 118 5.73 5.09 3.00
N PHE A 119 5.02 3.98 3.14
CA PHE A 119 3.92 3.86 4.08
C PHE A 119 4.32 2.92 5.21
N ASP A 120 4.00 3.32 6.44
CA ASP A 120 3.93 2.47 7.62
C ASP A 120 2.46 2.29 7.97
N GLU A 121 1.97 1.07 7.82
CA GLU A 121 0.54 0.76 7.83
C GLU A 121 0.19 -0.47 8.65
N SER A 122 -1.07 -0.57 9.05
CA SER A 122 -1.71 -1.82 9.41
C SER A 122 -2.87 -2.12 8.46
N TRP A 123 -3.07 -3.39 8.14
CA TRP A 123 -4.10 -3.85 7.21
C TRP A 123 -5.07 -4.80 7.90
N GLU A 124 -6.36 -4.55 7.72
CA GLU A 124 -7.45 -5.49 8.00
C GLU A 124 -8.11 -5.88 6.69
N TYR A 125 -8.89 -6.96 6.69
CA TYR A 125 -9.74 -7.29 5.56
C TYR A 125 -11.08 -7.85 6.01
N ASN A 126 -12.11 -7.64 5.19
CA ASN A 126 -13.42 -8.26 5.41
C ASN A 126 -13.41 -9.69 4.85
N LYS A 127 -13.52 -10.71 5.70
CA LYS A 127 -13.47 -12.12 5.28
C LYS A 127 -14.61 -12.58 4.37
N LYS A 128 -15.66 -11.79 4.21
CA LYS A 128 -16.77 -12.10 3.27
C LYS A 128 -16.55 -11.52 1.88
N THR A 129 -15.89 -10.37 1.79
CA THR A 129 -15.71 -9.63 0.53
C THR A 129 -14.27 -9.62 0.04
N GLY A 130 -13.30 -9.93 0.91
CA GLY A 130 -11.87 -9.85 0.64
C GLY A 130 -11.32 -8.42 0.69
N GLN A 131 -12.17 -7.40 0.84
CA GLN A 131 -11.74 -6.01 0.78
C GLN A 131 -10.76 -5.68 1.89
N ILE A 132 -9.60 -5.14 1.52
CA ILE A 132 -8.58 -4.66 2.45
C ILE A 132 -8.93 -3.23 2.91
N TYR A 133 -8.73 -2.97 4.20
CA TYR A 133 -8.77 -1.65 4.82
C TYR A 133 -7.40 -1.34 5.42
N LYS A 134 -6.90 -0.14 5.15
CA LYS A 134 -5.56 0.29 5.57
C LYS A 134 -5.65 1.41 6.58
N THR A 135 -4.83 1.35 7.62
CA THR A 135 -4.59 2.45 8.56
C THR A 135 -3.17 2.93 8.39
N VAL A 136 -3.00 4.17 7.97
CA VAL A 136 -1.67 4.78 7.77
C VAL A 136 -1.21 5.42 9.07
N LYS A 137 -0.09 4.94 9.63
CA LYS A 137 0.50 5.45 10.88
C LYS A 137 1.53 6.55 10.60
N LYS A 138 2.31 6.37 9.55
CA LYS A 138 3.37 7.30 9.13
C LYS A 138 3.53 7.24 7.62
N VAL A 139 3.86 8.38 7.04
CA VAL A 139 4.22 8.52 5.63
C VAL A 139 5.60 9.15 5.53
N SER A 140 6.46 8.61 4.68
CA SER A 140 7.78 9.18 4.40
C SER A 140 7.89 9.58 2.94
N PHE A 141 8.57 10.70 2.71
CA PHE A 141 8.84 11.26 1.40
C PHE A 141 10.29 10.97 1.05
N LEU A 142 10.49 10.19 -0.02
CA LEU A 142 11.79 9.72 -0.43
C LEU A 142 12.08 10.15 -1.86
N LYS A 143 13.37 10.12 -2.20
CA LYS A 143 13.87 10.23 -3.57
C LYS A 143 14.46 8.89 -3.99
N ALA A 144 14.05 8.37 -5.14
CA ALA A 144 14.71 7.21 -5.73
C ALA A 144 16.14 7.57 -6.16
N ILE A 145 17.09 6.72 -5.79
CA ILE A 145 18.41 6.66 -6.41
C ILE A 145 18.29 5.75 -7.62
N LYS A 146 18.69 6.24 -8.79
CA LYS A 146 18.60 5.52 -10.05
C LYS A 146 19.99 5.20 -10.58
N ASP A 147 20.09 4.09 -11.30
CA ASP A 147 21.30 3.74 -12.05
C ASP A 147 21.42 4.55 -13.35
N SER A 148 22.41 4.23 -14.18
CA SER A 148 22.63 4.87 -15.49
C SER A 148 21.51 4.65 -16.49
N PHE A 149 20.65 3.65 -16.28
CA PHE A 149 19.47 3.34 -17.10
C PHE A 149 18.20 3.96 -16.53
N MET A 150 18.31 4.84 -15.53
CA MET A 150 17.18 5.47 -14.84
C MET A 150 16.30 4.47 -14.06
N MET A 151 16.82 3.27 -13.79
CA MET A 151 16.13 2.25 -13.00
C MET A 151 16.36 2.51 -11.50
N PRO A 152 15.31 2.50 -10.66
CA PRO A 152 15.47 2.71 -9.23
C PRO A 152 16.24 1.53 -8.60
N ILE A 153 17.35 1.84 -7.92
CA ILE A 153 18.18 0.87 -7.22
C ILE A 153 18.07 0.99 -5.70
N ASN A 154 17.67 2.16 -5.19
CA ASN A 154 17.45 2.41 -3.77
C ASN A 154 16.55 3.65 -3.60
N SER A 155 16.14 3.96 -2.37
CA SER A 155 15.43 5.17 -2.01
C SER A 155 16.08 5.84 -0.80
N LYS A 156 16.15 7.18 -0.79
CA LYS A 156 16.64 7.96 0.34
C LYS A 156 15.53 8.83 0.89
N GLU A 157 15.25 8.65 2.17
CA GLU A 157 14.27 9.45 2.89
C GLU A 157 14.73 10.89 3.01
N ILE A 158 13.85 11.83 2.67
CA ILE A 158 14.02 13.26 2.91
C ILE A 158 13.43 13.57 4.29
N PHE A 159 12.16 13.25 4.51
CA PHE A 159 11.47 13.45 5.77
C PHE A 159 10.30 12.49 5.92
N SER A 160 9.76 12.41 7.14
CA SER A 160 8.57 11.63 7.49
C SER A 160 7.54 12.49 8.20
N ILE A 161 6.27 12.08 8.15
CA ILE A 161 5.16 12.70 8.87
C ILE A 161 4.46 11.62 9.69
N GLU A 162 4.39 11.82 11.00
CA GLU A 162 3.54 11.00 11.87
C GLU A 162 2.08 11.43 11.74
N LEU A 163 1.20 10.44 11.50
CA LEU A 163 -0.20 10.69 11.18
C LEU A 163 -1.10 10.40 12.38
N ASN A 164 -2.19 11.15 12.43
CA ASN A 164 -3.29 10.81 13.32
C ASN A 164 -4.09 9.65 12.72
N THR A 165 -4.76 8.87 13.59
CA THR A 165 -5.68 7.85 13.11
C THR A 165 -6.84 8.48 12.35
N ALA A 166 -7.07 8.01 11.14
CA ALA A 166 -8.19 8.48 10.33
C ALA A 166 -9.53 8.18 11.01
N SER A 167 -10.31 9.23 11.29
CA SER A 167 -11.63 9.14 11.92
C SER A 167 -12.78 9.02 10.91
N LYS A 168 -12.55 9.49 9.68
CA LYS A 168 -13.58 9.62 8.64
C LYS A 168 -13.42 8.58 7.54
N LYS A 169 -14.43 7.74 7.35
CA LYS A 169 -14.52 6.92 6.14
C LYS A 169 -14.98 7.80 4.99
N TYR A 170 -14.16 7.91 3.94
CA TYR A 170 -14.53 8.59 2.71
C TYR A 170 -15.49 7.70 1.91
N LYS A 171 -16.46 8.34 1.26
CA LYS A 171 -17.29 7.66 0.26
C LYS A 171 -16.48 7.46 -1.01
N ILE A 172 -16.87 6.46 -1.78
CA ILE A 172 -16.37 6.26 -3.13
C ILE A 172 -16.63 7.52 -3.95
N ASP A 173 -15.65 7.90 -4.75
CA ASP A 173 -15.72 8.98 -5.72
C ASP A 173 -15.21 8.44 -7.06
N ILE A 174 -16.12 8.08 -7.97
CA ILE A 174 -15.75 7.46 -9.25
C ILE A 174 -14.93 8.38 -10.17
N ASP A 175 -15.00 9.70 -9.94
CA ASP A 175 -14.29 10.71 -10.73
C ASP A 175 -12.89 11.00 -10.16
N LYS A 176 -12.60 10.54 -8.93
CA LYS A 176 -11.28 10.71 -8.33
C LYS A 176 -10.26 9.74 -8.97
N PRO A 177 -9.07 10.23 -9.37
CA PRO A 177 -8.01 9.39 -9.90
C PRO A 177 -7.63 8.22 -8.98
N MET A 178 -7.38 7.08 -9.60
CA MET A 178 -6.84 5.90 -8.94
C MET A 178 -5.32 5.88 -9.02
N VAL A 179 -4.69 5.30 -8.00
CA VAL A 179 -3.26 4.99 -7.96
C VAL A 179 -3.12 3.48 -7.96
N ILE A 180 -2.47 2.93 -9.00
CA ILE A 180 -2.15 1.52 -9.09
C ILE A 180 -0.67 1.32 -8.81
N TYR A 181 -0.35 0.57 -7.76
CA TYR A 181 1.03 0.37 -7.32
C TYR A 181 1.26 -1.02 -6.73
N ASP A 182 2.51 -1.46 -6.73
CA ASP A 182 2.91 -2.77 -6.21
C ASP A 182 3.40 -2.68 -4.76
N VAL A 183 3.05 -3.68 -3.97
CA VAL A 183 3.61 -3.90 -2.63
C VAL A 183 4.15 -5.31 -2.55
N CYS A 184 5.46 -5.43 -2.30
CA CYS A 184 6.07 -6.70 -1.95
C CYS A 184 5.69 -7.06 -0.50
N ILE A 185 5.32 -8.31 -0.30
CA ILE A 185 4.92 -8.90 0.99
C ILE A 185 5.85 -10.05 1.39
N ILE A 186 7.07 -10.00 0.84
CA ILE A 186 8.26 -10.72 1.26
C ILE A 186 9.43 -9.72 1.31
N PRO A 187 10.39 -9.90 2.23
CA PRO A 187 11.60 -9.10 2.23
C PRO A 187 12.38 -9.35 0.93
N LEU A 188 12.73 -8.27 0.23
CA LEU A 188 13.52 -8.30 -1.01
C LEU A 188 15.01 -7.99 -0.79
N VAL A 189 15.29 -7.34 0.32
CA VAL A 189 16.62 -6.89 0.73
C VAL A 189 16.71 -7.00 2.24
N ASP A 190 17.92 -7.18 2.75
CA ASP A 190 18.17 -7.08 4.17
C ASP A 190 17.80 -5.69 4.65
N ASN A 191 16.90 -5.63 5.63
CA ASN A 191 16.47 -4.38 6.26
C ASN A 191 16.47 -4.56 7.78
N PRO A 192 16.96 -3.58 8.55
CA PRO A 192 16.92 -3.67 10.01
C PRO A 192 15.49 -3.72 10.57
N SER A 193 14.50 -3.22 9.82
CA SER A 193 13.10 -3.33 10.22
C SER A 193 12.51 -4.69 9.81
N PRO A 194 12.00 -5.50 10.76
CA PRO A 194 11.33 -6.76 10.47
C PRO A 194 9.94 -6.56 9.83
N TYR A 195 9.50 -5.32 9.64
CA TYR A 195 8.23 -4.96 9.02
C TYR A 195 8.37 -4.55 7.55
N TYR A 196 9.61 -4.39 7.06
CA TYR A 196 9.85 -3.94 5.70
C TYR A 196 9.50 -5.04 4.69
N HIS A 197 8.44 -4.79 3.90
CA HIS A 197 7.84 -5.74 2.97
C HIS A 197 7.52 -7.11 3.57
N GLN A 198 7.24 -7.19 4.87
CA GLN A 198 7.11 -8.49 5.55
C GLN A 198 5.71 -8.68 6.12
N ILE A 199 5.08 -9.77 5.72
CA ILE A 199 3.84 -10.29 6.33
C ILE A 199 4.09 -11.73 6.76
N SER A 200 3.56 -12.12 7.93
CA SER A 200 3.70 -13.49 8.43
C SER A 200 3.13 -14.50 7.43
N LEU A 201 3.74 -15.68 7.35
CA LEU A 201 3.26 -16.73 6.43
C LEU A 201 1.82 -17.14 6.73
N SER A 202 1.47 -17.24 8.02
CA SER A 202 0.10 -17.60 8.44
C SER A 202 -0.93 -16.56 8.01
N ASP A 203 -0.62 -15.27 8.14
CA ASP A 203 -1.57 -14.22 7.76
C ASP A 203 -1.73 -14.13 6.24
N LYS A 204 -0.64 -14.31 5.47
CA LYS A 204 -0.70 -14.47 4.02
C LYS A 204 -1.57 -15.64 3.61
N GLN A 205 -1.31 -16.82 4.18
CA GLN A 205 -2.08 -18.03 3.90
C GLN A 205 -3.57 -17.83 4.18
N LYS A 206 -3.89 -17.23 5.33
CA LYS A 206 -5.26 -16.94 5.73
C LYS A 206 -5.95 -16.00 4.74
N TYR A 207 -5.37 -14.82 4.47
CA TYR A 207 -5.98 -13.83 3.57
C TYR A 207 -6.19 -14.38 2.16
N PHE A 208 -5.17 -14.97 1.54
CA PHE A 208 -5.31 -15.46 0.16
C PHE A 208 -6.20 -16.68 0.05
N THR A 209 -6.28 -17.53 1.09
CA THR A 209 -7.27 -18.62 1.13
C THR A 209 -8.68 -18.06 1.10
N ASP A 210 -8.97 -17.07 1.95
CA ASP A 210 -10.29 -16.42 1.98
C ASP A 210 -10.60 -15.71 0.67
N LEU A 211 -9.66 -14.93 0.12
CA LEU A 211 -9.82 -14.26 -1.18
C LEU A 211 -10.08 -15.28 -2.30
N PHE A 212 -9.28 -16.34 -2.38
CA PHE A 212 -9.44 -17.36 -3.43
C PHE A 212 -10.78 -18.08 -3.30
N ASN A 213 -11.25 -18.34 -2.07
CA ASN A 213 -12.57 -18.91 -1.84
C ASN A 213 -13.69 -17.96 -2.27
N ILE A 214 -13.56 -16.65 -2.04
CA ILE A 214 -14.52 -15.64 -2.49
C ILE A 214 -14.61 -15.62 -4.03
N VAL A 215 -13.45 -15.64 -4.70
CA VAL A 215 -13.34 -15.67 -6.16
C VAL A 215 -13.91 -16.97 -6.73
N LYS A 216 -13.51 -18.15 -6.23
CA LYS A 216 -14.06 -19.47 -6.65
C LYS A 216 -15.58 -19.54 -6.54
N ASN A 217 -16.15 -18.89 -5.53
CA ASN A 217 -17.58 -18.86 -5.29
C ASN A 217 -18.30 -17.72 -6.03
N ASN A 218 -17.64 -17.03 -6.96
CA ASN A 218 -18.21 -15.94 -7.77
C ASN A 218 -18.83 -14.81 -6.92
N LYS A 219 -18.27 -14.52 -5.74
CA LYS A 219 -18.78 -13.49 -4.82
C LYS A 219 -18.22 -12.09 -5.09
N ILE A 220 -17.27 -11.99 -6.02
CA ILE A 220 -16.59 -10.75 -6.39
C ILE A 220 -16.37 -10.72 -7.90
N THR A 221 -16.31 -9.52 -8.48
CA THR A 221 -15.96 -9.35 -9.89
C THR A 221 -14.48 -9.59 -10.09
N VAL A 222 -14.14 -10.31 -11.16
CA VAL A 222 -12.78 -10.70 -11.48
C VAL A 222 -12.45 -10.23 -12.88
N LEU A 223 -11.34 -9.50 -13.02
CA LEU A 223 -10.81 -9.03 -14.30
C LEU A 223 -9.45 -9.69 -14.57
N ASP A 224 -9.10 -9.84 -15.84
CA ASP A 224 -7.75 -10.22 -16.25
C ASP A 224 -6.77 -9.06 -16.01
N TYR A 225 -5.48 -9.26 -16.29
CA TYR A 225 -4.47 -8.23 -16.11
C TYR A 225 -4.75 -6.93 -16.88
N PHE A 226 -5.44 -7.03 -18.02
CA PHE A 226 -5.81 -5.92 -18.91
C PHE A 226 -7.22 -5.38 -18.64
N TYR A 227 -7.78 -5.68 -17.47
CA TYR A 227 -9.10 -5.22 -17.02
C TYR A 227 -10.29 -5.79 -17.78
N ASN A 228 -10.12 -6.85 -18.58
CA ASN A 228 -11.24 -7.53 -19.21
C ASN A 228 -11.96 -8.41 -18.20
N LEU A 229 -13.29 -8.39 -18.23
CA LEU A 229 -14.11 -9.23 -17.37
C LEU A 229 -13.86 -10.72 -17.64
N ILE A 230 -13.54 -11.48 -16.58
CA ILE A 230 -13.38 -12.93 -16.66
C ILE A 230 -14.76 -13.60 -16.47
N PRO A 231 -15.25 -14.37 -17.46
CA PRO A 231 -16.51 -15.10 -17.32
C PRO A 231 -16.48 -16.10 -16.16
N LYS A 232 -17.64 -16.32 -15.52
CA LYS A 232 -17.77 -17.17 -14.32
C LYS A 232 -17.29 -18.60 -14.57
N GLU A 233 -17.52 -19.13 -15.77
CA GLU A 233 -17.11 -20.45 -16.22
C GLU A 233 -15.59 -20.61 -16.35
N LYS A 234 -14.84 -19.50 -16.49
CA LYS A 234 -13.37 -19.52 -16.59
C LYS A 234 -12.67 -19.28 -15.26
N ILE A 235 -13.40 -18.96 -14.19
CA ILE A 235 -12.83 -18.64 -12.88
C ILE A 235 -11.98 -19.80 -12.31
N SER A 236 -12.39 -21.05 -12.55
CA SER A 236 -11.61 -22.21 -12.08
C SER A 236 -10.22 -22.30 -12.68
N GLU A 237 -10.02 -21.76 -13.89
CA GLU A 237 -8.73 -21.80 -14.61
C GLU A 237 -7.69 -20.87 -13.95
N LEU A 238 -8.13 -19.83 -13.22
CA LEU A 238 -7.26 -18.83 -12.58
C LEU A 238 -6.41 -19.39 -11.43
N PHE A 239 -6.73 -20.59 -10.96
CA PHE A 239 -6.03 -21.25 -9.86
C PHE A 239 -4.99 -22.25 -10.34
N TYR A 240 -4.65 -22.20 -11.63
CA TYR A 240 -3.60 -23.01 -12.24
C TYR A 240 -2.68 -22.13 -13.08
N THR A 241 -1.38 -22.43 -13.05
CA THR A 241 -0.40 -21.94 -14.02
C THR A 241 -0.06 -23.05 -15.00
N ARG A 242 0.39 -22.68 -16.20
CA ARG A 242 0.89 -23.64 -17.19
C ARG A 242 2.36 -23.91 -16.90
N GLY A 243 2.74 -25.18 -16.95
CA GLY A 243 4.14 -25.63 -16.90
C GLY A 243 4.37 -26.75 -17.90
N ILE A 244 5.64 -27.14 -18.04
CA ILE A 244 6.05 -28.29 -18.85
C ILE A 244 6.54 -29.36 -17.88
N GLU A 245 6.05 -30.58 -18.03
CA GLU A 245 6.53 -31.73 -17.25
C GLU A 245 7.86 -32.23 -17.83
N ASP A 246 8.95 -32.12 -17.06
CA ASP A 246 10.32 -32.45 -17.48
C ASP A 246 10.48 -33.88 -18.05
N SER A 247 9.63 -34.82 -17.62
CA SER A 247 9.73 -36.23 -18.02
C SER A 247 8.99 -36.55 -19.33
N THR A 248 8.03 -35.72 -19.74
CA THR A 248 7.15 -36.01 -20.88
C THR A 248 7.08 -34.89 -21.92
N ASP A 249 7.68 -33.73 -21.64
CA ASP A 249 7.55 -32.48 -22.41
C ASP A 249 6.08 -32.06 -22.65
N LYS A 250 5.14 -32.55 -21.82
CA LYS A 250 3.72 -32.19 -21.93
C LYS A 250 3.41 -30.95 -21.11
N GLU A 251 2.51 -30.13 -21.64
CA GLU A 251 1.92 -29.02 -20.91
C GLU A 251 1.02 -29.57 -19.78
N ILE A 252 1.27 -29.12 -18.56
CA ILE A 252 0.53 -29.49 -17.36
C ILE A 252 -0.03 -28.25 -16.67
N ASN A 253 -1.15 -28.43 -15.96
CA ASN A 253 -1.72 -27.41 -15.09
C ASN A 253 -1.16 -27.59 -13.67
N ILE A 254 -0.40 -26.60 -13.21
CA ILE A 254 0.20 -26.57 -11.88
C ILE A 254 -0.70 -25.72 -10.98
N PRO A 255 -1.23 -26.27 -9.87
CA PRO A 255 -2.04 -25.49 -8.94
C PRO A 255 -1.26 -24.29 -8.38
N VAL A 256 -1.92 -23.13 -8.34
CA VAL A 256 -1.35 -21.92 -7.72
C VAL A 256 -1.13 -22.16 -6.23
N SER A 257 0.13 -22.01 -5.79
CA SER A 257 0.49 -22.06 -4.38
C SER A 257 0.42 -20.68 -3.76
N ILE A 258 -0.37 -20.53 -2.69
CA ILE A 258 -0.48 -19.28 -1.92
C ILE A 258 0.88 -18.86 -1.33
N ASN A 259 1.75 -19.82 -1.00
CA ASN A 259 3.08 -19.54 -0.46
C ASN A 259 3.98 -18.82 -1.49
N GLU A 260 3.68 -18.98 -2.78
CA GLU A 260 4.40 -18.33 -3.86
C GLU A 260 3.91 -16.91 -4.13
N ILE A 261 2.83 -16.46 -3.48
CA ILE A 261 2.38 -15.07 -3.58
C ILE A 261 3.33 -14.18 -2.77
N GLY A 262 4.12 -13.38 -3.49
CA GLY A 262 5.11 -12.48 -2.91
C GLY A 262 4.79 -11.00 -3.11
N ARG A 263 3.76 -10.68 -3.89
CA ARG A 263 3.36 -9.30 -4.21
C ARG A 263 1.85 -9.13 -4.23
N ILE A 264 1.38 -7.95 -3.85
CA ILE A 264 0.02 -7.48 -4.10
C ILE A 264 0.12 -6.17 -4.86
N LYS A 265 -0.48 -6.11 -6.05
CA LYS A 265 -0.75 -4.84 -6.72
C LYS A 265 -2.07 -4.30 -6.20
N PHE A 266 -2.07 -3.07 -5.72
CA PHE A 266 -3.25 -2.39 -5.23
C PHE A 266 -3.78 -1.42 -6.28
N MET A 267 -5.10 -1.31 -6.35
CA MET A 267 -5.80 -0.23 -7.04
C MET A 267 -6.56 0.56 -5.98
N GLU A 268 -6.17 1.82 -5.78
CA GLU A 268 -6.61 2.61 -4.63
C GLU A 268 -6.93 4.05 -4.99
N GLN A 269 -7.74 4.69 -4.15
CA GLN A 269 -7.83 6.14 -4.07
C GLN A 269 -7.24 6.62 -2.75
N TRP A 270 -6.41 7.66 -2.82
CA TRP A 270 -5.77 8.26 -1.64
C TRP A 270 -6.39 9.62 -1.34
N TYR A 271 -6.77 9.83 -0.08
CA TYR A 271 -7.39 11.04 0.41
C TYR A 271 -6.52 11.65 1.51
N TRP A 272 -6.01 12.85 1.24
CA TRP A 272 -5.16 13.61 2.14
C TRP A 272 -6.03 14.53 3.00
N ASP A 273 -6.31 14.12 4.25
CA ASP A 273 -7.08 14.93 5.18
C ASP A 273 -6.15 15.92 5.89
N THR A 274 -5.96 17.07 5.28
CA THR A 274 -5.15 18.17 5.82
C THR A 274 -5.70 18.69 7.14
N THR A 275 -7.00 18.55 7.42
CA THR A 275 -7.60 19.05 8.67
C THR A 275 -7.22 18.16 9.85
N ASN A 276 -7.34 16.85 9.68
CA ASN A 276 -7.04 15.89 10.76
C ASN A 276 -5.61 15.36 10.72
N LEU A 277 -4.82 15.74 9.72
CA LEU A 277 -3.49 15.18 9.45
C LEU A 277 -3.52 13.64 9.38
N ALA A 278 -4.41 13.13 8.54
CA ALA A 278 -4.61 11.71 8.32
C ALA A 278 -4.65 11.40 6.82
N ILE A 279 -4.29 10.17 6.45
CA ILE A 279 -4.43 9.65 5.09
C ILE A 279 -5.47 8.54 5.11
N ASN A 280 -6.47 8.65 4.24
CA ASN A 280 -7.45 7.60 4.01
C ASN A 280 -7.17 6.94 2.66
N LYS A 281 -7.27 5.61 2.65
CA LYS A 281 -7.12 4.80 1.44
C LYS A 281 -8.38 4.00 1.21
N TYR A 282 -8.91 4.10 0.00
CA TYR A 282 -10.01 3.24 -0.43
C TYR A 282 -9.47 2.20 -1.41
N VAL A 283 -9.44 0.93 -0.98
CA VAL A 283 -8.99 -0.20 -1.81
C VAL A 283 -10.14 -0.65 -2.70
N ILE A 284 -9.98 -0.41 -4.00
CA ILE A 284 -10.94 -0.77 -5.06
C ILE A 284 -10.73 -2.22 -5.45
N GLY A 285 -9.48 -2.64 -5.60
CA GLY A 285 -9.16 -4.01 -5.96
C GLY A 285 -7.72 -4.38 -5.67
N VAL A 286 -7.46 -5.68 -5.75
CA VAL A 286 -6.11 -6.25 -5.62
C VAL A 286 -5.81 -7.20 -6.75
N ASN A 287 -4.55 -7.26 -7.14
CA ASN A 287 -4.02 -8.27 -8.05
C ASN A 287 -2.84 -9.00 -7.38
N PRO A 288 -3.05 -10.24 -6.90
CA PRO A 288 -1.98 -11.05 -6.31
C PRO A 288 -0.94 -11.45 -7.38
N GLY A 289 0.34 -11.40 -7.01
CA GLY A 289 1.45 -11.76 -7.89
C GLY A 289 2.27 -12.94 -7.34
N LEU A 290 2.42 -13.97 -8.16
CA LEU A 290 3.29 -15.11 -7.87
C LEU A 290 4.74 -14.77 -8.16
N LYS A 291 5.66 -15.18 -7.29
CA LYS A 291 7.10 -15.12 -7.55
C LYS A 291 7.43 -15.89 -8.82
N VAL A 292 8.27 -15.31 -9.66
CA VAL A 292 8.89 -15.99 -10.80
C VAL A 292 10.38 -16.11 -10.49
N MET A 293 10.85 -17.35 -10.36
CA MET A 293 12.23 -17.66 -10.00
C MET A 293 13.01 -18.15 -11.22
N GLN A 294 14.27 -17.77 -11.34
CA GLN A 294 15.25 -18.37 -12.26
C GLN A 294 16.41 -18.90 -11.43
N GLY A 295 16.44 -20.22 -11.20
CA GLY A 295 17.29 -20.78 -10.15
C GLY A 295 16.86 -20.26 -8.78
N ASP A 296 17.80 -19.71 -8.01
CA ASP A 296 17.54 -19.11 -6.70
C ASP A 296 17.16 -17.62 -6.77
N ASP A 297 17.24 -17.01 -7.96
CA ASP A 297 17.01 -15.58 -8.15
C ASP A 297 15.53 -15.28 -8.44
N LEU A 298 14.96 -14.35 -7.68
CA LEU A 298 13.65 -13.78 -7.97
C LEU A 298 13.77 -12.80 -9.15
N ILE A 299 13.25 -13.18 -10.31
CA ILE A 299 13.34 -12.36 -11.53
C ILE A 299 12.09 -11.52 -11.79
N GLY A 300 11.00 -11.75 -11.06
CA GLY A 300 9.80 -10.94 -11.18
C GLY A 300 8.57 -11.58 -10.56
N TYR A 301 7.41 -11.07 -10.98
CA TYR A 301 6.12 -11.53 -10.49
C TYR A 301 5.11 -11.68 -11.61
N SER A 302 4.48 -12.85 -11.67
CA SER A 302 3.39 -13.14 -12.59
C SER A 302 2.06 -12.71 -11.95
N PRO A 303 1.31 -11.75 -12.53
CA PRO A 303 0.01 -11.35 -12.01
C PRO A 303 -1.02 -12.47 -12.22
N LEU A 304 -1.92 -12.64 -11.25
CA LEU A 304 -3.00 -13.62 -11.37
C LEU A 304 -4.24 -13.00 -12.03
N PHE A 305 -5.00 -12.24 -11.26
CA PHE A 305 -6.25 -11.59 -11.68
C PHE A 305 -6.51 -10.39 -10.78
N TRP A 306 -7.30 -9.44 -11.26
CA TRP A 306 -7.85 -8.39 -10.42
C TRP A 306 -9.11 -8.86 -9.71
N ALA A 307 -9.13 -8.80 -8.39
CA ALA A 307 -10.35 -8.94 -7.59
C ALA A 307 -10.89 -7.55 -7.25
N ILE A 308 -12.07 -7.21 -7.78
CA ILE A 308 -12.65 -5.86 -7.68
C ILE A 308 -13.73 -5.82 -6.60
N PHE A 309 -13.46 -5.10 -5.51
CA PHE A 309 -14.31 -5.03 -4.31
C PHE A 309 -15.52 -4.12 -4.48
N ASN A 310 -15.49 -3.18 -5.43
CA ASN A 310 -16.62 -2.32 -5.77
C ASN A 310 -16.91 -2.36 -7.28
N ASN A 311 -18.09 -2.84 -7.63
CA ASN A 311 -18.53 -2.99 -9.00
C ASN A 311 -18.72 -1.65 -9.74
N GLU A 312 -18.90 -0.54 -9.04
CA GLU A 312 -19.00 0.79 -9.66
C GLU A 312 -17.75 1.16 -10.47
N PHE A 313 -16.58 0.58 -10.12
CA PHE A 313 -15.33 0.81 -10.86
C PHE A 313 -15.14 -0.11 -12.06
N VAL A 314 -15.97 -1.15 -12.24
CA VAL A 314 -15.78 -2.11 -13.35
C VAL A 314 -15.95 -1.42 -14.70
N ASP A 315 -16.92 -0.51 -14.81
CA ASP A 315 -17.17 0.23 -16.06
C ASP A 315 -16.16 1.37 -16.28
N VAL A 316 -15.58 1.92 -15.20
CA VAL A 316 -14.52 2.95 -15.27
C VAL A 316 -13.20 2.37 -15.79
N LEU A 317 -12.97 1.07 -15.58
CA LEU A 317 -11.75 0.36 -15.95
C LEU A 317 -11.75 -0.20 -17.38
N ARG A 318 -12.86 -0.10 -18.11
CA ARG A 318 -13.07 -0.70 -19.44
C ARG A 318 -13.09 0.34 -20.55
#